data_AF-A0A9J8CSI5-F1
#
_entry.id   AF-A0A9J8CSI5-F1
#
_cell.length_a   1.000
_cell.length_b   1.000
_cell.length_c   1.000
_cell.angle_alpha   90.00
_cell.angle_beta   90.00
_cell.angle_gamma   90.00
#
_symmetry.space_group_name_H-M   'P 1'
#
loop_
_entity.id
_entity.type
_entity.pdbx_description
1 polymer ?
#
loop_
_entity_poly.entity_id
_entity_poly.type
_entity_poly.pdbx_seq_one_letter_code
_entity_poly.pdbx_strand_id
1 'polypeptide(L)'
;MSARGEEAAGEASGSQEQPEPEPTPPEPKKRGPGRPRKPQQEPTGEPVPKRPRGRPKGSKNKGPSKAAQKVRTRQLSAHLNTIYLSIYLSIYLSIYLSIYCSIYCSICRSIVLLFYHSGYHSIYRTFYISFYMAILLSVVLSFHLLFYHFIYHEIYHLTS
;
A
#
# COMPACT_ATOMS: atom_id res chain seq x y z
N MET A 1 -38.68 9.50 -48.47
CA MET A 1 -39.51 8.34 -48.05
C MET A 1 -39.80 8.56 -46.57
N SER A 2 -40.78 9.35 -46.13
CA SER A 2 -42.25 9.36 -46.34
C SER A 2 -42.97 8.15 -45.73
N ALA A 3 -43.54 8.35 -44.54
CA ALA A 3 -44.76 7.76 -43.92
C ALA A 3 -44.72 8.21 -42.44
N ARG A 4 -45.56 9.05 -41.83
CA ARG A 4 -46.98 9.50 -41.93
C ARG A 4 -48.04 8.41 -41.72
N GLY A 5 -48.82 8.59 -40.65
CA GLY A 5 -50.16 8.02 -40.40
C GLY A 5 -50.14 6.82 -39.42
N GLU A 6 -51.02 6.65 -38.43
CA GLU A 6 -52.35 7.23 -38.14
C GLU A 6 -52.72 6.99 -36.65
N GLU A 7 -53.53 7.91 -36.11
CA GLU A 7 -54.37 7.73 -34.91
C GLU A 7 -55.66 6.97 -35.26
N ALA A 8 -56.20 6.17 -34.31
CA ALA A 8 -57.62 5.91 -34.07
C ALA A 8 -57.73 5.15 -32.72
N ALA A 9 -58.33 5.68 -31.63
CA ALA A 9 -59.73 5.99 -31.34
C ALA A 9 -60.56 4.77 -30.84
N GLY A 10 -61.25 4.98 -29.69
CA GLY A 10 -62.35 4.15 -29.15
C GLY A 10 -61.91 2.98 -28.27
N GLU A 11 -62.57 2.59 -27.17
CA GLU A 11 -63.89 2.93 -26.65
C GLU A 11 -64.03 2.37 -25.22
N ALA A 12 -65.07 2.81 -24.50
CA ALA A 12 -65.26 2.67 -23.07
C ALA A 12 -66.15 1.47 -22.64
N SER A 13 -66.10 1.21 -21.32
CA SER A 13 -67.25 0.85 -20.45
C SER A 13 -67.61 -0.63 -20.23
N GLY A 14 -67.93 -0.97 -18.97
CA GLY A 14 -68.96 -1.97 -18.68
C GLY A 14 -68.66 -3.06 -17.65
N SER A 15 -68.63 -2.67 -16.38
CA SER A 15 -69.19 -3.33 -15.17
C SER A 15 -69.51 -4.83 -15.16
N GLN A 16 -69.07 -5.50 -14.08
CA GLN A 16 -69.88 -6.52 -13.41
C GLN A 16 -69.60 -6.54 -11.90
N GLU A 17 -70.61 -6.12 -11.15
CA GLU A 17 -70.70 -6.05 -9.69
C GLU A 17 -71.93 -6.87 -9.29
N GLN A 18 -71.78 -7.85 -8.40
CA GLN A 18 -72.87 -8.62 -7.77
C GLN A 18 -72.32 -9.43 -6.55
N PRO A 19 -73.13 -9.81 -5.55
CA PRO A 19 -73.15 -9.14 -4.23
C PRO A 19 -72.71 -10.02 -3.04
N GLU A 20 -72.54 -9.37 -1.89
CA GLU A 20 -72.29 -9.88 -0.53
C GLU A 20 -73.09 -11.11 -0.09
N PRO A 21 -72.56 -11.83 0.92
CA PRO A 21 -73.36 -12.12 2.12
C PRO A 21 -72.71 -11.62 3.43
N GLU A 22 -73.59 -11.20 4.34
CA GLU A 22 -73.42 -10.48 5.61
C GLU A 22 -72.30 -10.94 6.59
N PRO A 23 -71.81 -10.05 7.48
CA PRO A 23 -70.90 -10.41 8.56
C PRO A 23 -71.66 -10.93 9.79
N THR A 24 -71.36 -12.16 10.21
CA THR A 24 -71.83 -12.72 11.49
C THR A 24 -71.08 -12.08 12.68
N PRO A 25 -71.71 -11.94 13.88
CA PRO A 25 -71.08 -11.29 15.04
C PRO A 25 -69.92 -12.11 15.60
N PRO A 26 -68.84 -11.50 16.13
CA PRO A 26 -67.73 -12.26 16.69
C PRO A 26 -68.11 -12.86 18.05
N GLU A 27 -68.15 -14.19 18.15
CA GLU A 27 -68.27 -14.92 19.42
C GLU A 27 -67.05 -14.64 20.34
N PRO A 28 -67.26 -14.52 21.67
CA PRO A 28 -66.17 -14.32 22.61
C PRO A 28 -65.30 -15.58 22.72
N LYS A 29 -64.01 -15.46 22.37
CA LYS A 29 -63.02 -16.53 22.50
C LYS A 29 -62.91 -17.01 23.96
N LYS A 30 -63.43 -18.22 24.24
CA LYS A 30 -63.25 -18.92 25.51
C LYS A 30 -61.75 -19.12 25.77
N ARG A 31 -61.25 -18.51 26.85
CA ARG A 31 -59.86 -18.68 27.33
C ARG A 31 -59.61 -20.15 27.66
N GLY A 32 -58.49 -20.69 27.18
CA GLY A 32 -58.16 -22.11 27.28
C GLY A 32 -58.11 -22.61 28.75
N PRO A 33 -58.39 -23.91 28.96
CA PRO A 33 -58.42 -24.51 30.28
C PRO A 33 -56.99 -24.64 30.82
N GLY A 34 -56.63 -23.84 31.82
CA GLY A 34 -55.29 -23.94 32.40
C GLY A 34 -54.93 -22.84 33.39
N ARG A 35 -55.53 -22.89 34.58
CA ARG A 35 -54.91 -22.70 35.91
C ARG A 35 -56.03 -22.51 36.94
N PRO A 36 -56.14 -23.36 37.98
CA PRO A 36 -57.08 -23.12 39.07
C PRO A 36 -56.88 -21.71 39.65
N ARG A 37 -57.96 -20.94 39.82
CA ARG A 37 -57.90 -19.70 40.60
C ARG A 37 -57.50 -20.10 42.02
N LYS A 38 -56.30 -19.68 42.44
CA LYS A 38 -55.91 -19.73 43.86
C LYS A 38 -56.97 -18.91 44.62
N PRO A 39 -57.61 -19.43 45.68
CA PRO A 39 -58.49 -18.61 46.50
C PRO A 39 -57.71 -17.39 46.98
N GLN A 40 -58.29 -16.19 46.84
CA GLN A 40 -57.80 -15.03 47.55
C GLN A 40 -57.99 -15.31 49.04
N GLN A 41 -56.91 -15.72 49.72
CA GLN A 41 -56.84 -15.60 51.17
C GLN A 41 -56.81 -14.11 51.48
N GLU A 42 -57.84 -13.63 52.17
CA GLU A 42 -57.81 -12.33 52.81
C GLU A 42 -56.58 -12.27 53.72
N PRO A 43 -55.79 -11.18 53.70
CA PRO A 43 -54.63 -11.07 54.56
C PRO A 43 -55.11 -10.80 55.99
N THR A 44 -55.40 -11.86 56.76
CA THR A 44 -55.62 -11.76 58.20
C THR A 44 -54.26 -11.58 58.88
N GLY A 45 -53.80 -10.33 58.92
CA GLY A 45 -52.56 -9.93 59.58
C GLY A 45 -52.19 -8.49 59.22
N GLU A 46 -51.86 -7.69 60.24
CA GLU A 46 -51.40 -6.30 60.07
C GLU A 46 -50.28 -6.21 59.01
N PRO A 47 -50.27 -5.16 58.14
CA PRO A 47 -49.27 -5.05 57.10
C PRO A 47 -47.88 -4.82 57.69
N VAL A 48 -47.07 -5.89 57.76
CA VAL A 48 -45.67 -5.80 58.20
C VAL A 48 -44.91 -4.85 57.25
N PRO A 49 -44.21 -3.83 57.76
CA PRO A 49 -43.46 -2.90 56.90
C PRO A 49 -42.42 -3.67 56.08
N LYS A 50 -42.52 -3.58 54.75
CA LYS A 50 -41.52 -4.15 53.83
C LYS A 50 -40.17 -3.53 54.12
N ARG A 51 -39.25 -4.30 54.71
CA ARG A 51 -37.84 -3.90 54.90
C ARG A 51 -37.28 -3.39 53.57
N PRO A 52 -36.58 -2.24 53.55
CA PRO A 52 -35.96 -1.75 52.33
C PRO A 52 -34.99 -2.82 51.81
N ARG A 53 -35.14 -3.20 50.54
CA ARG A 53 -34.19 -4.11 49.89
C ARG A 53 -32.81 -3.46 49.97
N GLY A 54 -31.92 -4.07 50.77
CA GLY A 54 -30.55 -3.62 50.90
C GLY A 54 -29.87 -3.58 49.53
N ARG A 55 -28.99 -2.59 49.33
CA ARG A 55 -28.19 -2.46 48.12
C ARG A 55 -27.33 -3.72 47.97
N PRO A 56 -27.34 -4.42 46.82
CA PRO A 56 -26.50 -5.59 46.62
C PRO A 56 -25.04 -5.17 46.83
N LYS A 57 -24.35 -5.80 47.78
CA LYS A 57 -22.93 -5.51 48.04
C LYS A 57 -22.16 -5.98 46.81
N GLY A 58 -21.62 -5.01 46.06
CA GLY A 58 -21.02 -5.24 44.74
C GLY A 58 -19.97 -6.34 44.79
N SER A 59 -20.03 -7.26 43.83
CA SER A 59 -19.07 -8.36 43.70
C SER A 59 -17.68 -7.78 43.41
N LYS A 60 -16.79 -7.78 44.42
CA LYS A 60 -15.40 -7.33 44.27
C LYS A 60 -14.60 -8.14 43.23
N ASN A 61 -15.14 -9.27 42.76
CA ASN A 61 -14.50 -10.19 41.82
C ASN A 61 -15.13 -10.15 40.42
N LYS A 62 -15.78 -9.05 40.02
CA LYS A 62 -16.37 -8.98 38.67
C LYS A 62 -15.27 -8.81 37.65
N GLY A 63 -14.96 -9.90 36.94
CA GLY A 63 -14.09 -9.85 35.75
C GLY A 63 -14.62 -8.86 34.71
N PRO A 64 -13.78 -8.45 33.75
CA PRO A 64 -14.18 -7.49 32.73
C PRO A 64 -15.44 -7.99 32.00
N SER A 65 -16.35 -7.07 31.69
CA SER A 65 -17.59 -7.43 31.00
C SER A 65 -17.27 -8.05 29.64
N LYS A 66 -18.13 -8.97 29.15
CA LYS A 66 -17.98 -9.55 27.81
C LYS A 66 -17.84 -8.47 26.71
N ALA A 67 -18.48 -7.31 26.91
CA ALA A 67 -18.34 -6.15 26.05
C ALA A 67 -16.92 -5.53 26.10
N ALA A 68 -16.35 -5.35 27.30
CA ALA A 68 -14.98 -4.85 27.46
C ALA A 68 -13.93 -5.81 26.89
N GLN A 69 -14.15 -7.13 27.02
CA GLN A 69 -13.26 -8.14 26.44
C GLN A 69 -13.31 -8.14 24.91
N LYS A 70 -14.50 -7.96 24.31
CA LYS A 70 -14.68 -7.82 22.85
C LYS A 70 -14.02 -6.55 22.29
N VAL A 71 -14.00 -5.45 23.03
CA VAL A 71 -13.28 -4.24 22.60
C VAL A 71 -11.77 -4.48 22.62
N ARG A 72 -11.23 -5.13 23.66
CA ARG A 72 -9.81 -5.48 23.74
C ARG A 72 -9.36 -6.40 22.61
N THR A 73 -10.15 -7.40 22.24
CA THR A 73 -9.79 -8.31 21.13
C THR A 73 -9.80 -7.60 19.78
N ARG A 74 -10.73 -6.66 19.55
CA ARG A 74 -10.73 -5.82 18.34
C ARG A 74 -9.53 -4.87 18.30
N GLN A 75 -9.19 -4.26 19.42
CA GLN A 75 -8.01 -3.39 19.56
C GLN A 75 -6.72 -4.17 19.28
N LEU A 76 -6.58 -5.37 19.85
CA LEU A 76 -5.45 -6.27 19.57
C LEU A 76 -5.42 -6.70 18.10
N SER A 77 -6.56 -7.08 17.52
CA SER A 77 -6.64 -7.48 16.11
C SER A 77 -6.29 -6.32 15.17
N ALA A 78 -6.74 -5.11 15.46
CA ALA A 78 -6.38 -3.92 14.69
C ALA A 78 -4.88 -3.64 14.78
N HIS A 79 -4.30 -3.70 15.99
CA HIS A 79 -2.88 -3.48 16.20
C HIS A 79 -2.01 -4.50 15.46
N LEU A 80 -2.37 -5.79 15.51
CA LEU A 80 -1.67 -6.83 14.77
C LEU A 80 -1.76 -6.64 13.25
N ASN A 81 -2.93 -6.21 12.74
CA ASN A 81 -3.10 -5.92 11.32
C ASN A 81 -2.25 -4.72 10.87
N THR A 82 -2.20 -3.65 11.67
CA THR A 82 -1.31 -2.50 11.41
C THR A 82 0.16 -2.93 11.40
N ILE A 83 0.60 -3.76 12.34
CA ILE A 83 1.96 -4.29 12.37
C ILE A 83 2.24 -5.11 11.12
N TYR A 84 1.38 -6.06 10.77
CA TYR A 84 1.52 -6.88 9.57
C TYR A 84 1.65 -6.03 8.30
N LEU A 85 0.77 -5.06 8.11
CA LEU A 85 0.78 -4.18 6.95
C LEU A 85 2.05 -3.31 6.90
N SER A 86 2.48 -2.79 8.06
CA SER A 86 3.71 -2.00 8.17
C SER A 86 4.95 -2.79 7.78
N ILE A 87 5.05 -4.05 8.23
CA ILE A 87 6.16 -4.95 7.92
C ILE A 87 6.13 -5.31 6.43
N TYR A 88 4.97 -5.71 5.91
CA TYR A 88 4.82 -6.05 4.50
C TYR A 88 5.23 -4.89 3.59
N LEU A 89 4.74 -3.67 3.88
CA LEU A 89 5.04 -2.49 3.10
C LEU A 89 6.52 -2.09 3.21
N SER A 90 7.08 -2.14 4.43
CA SER A 90 8.51 -1.86 4.65
C SER A 90 9.39 -2.81 3.86
N ILE A 91 9.09 -4.11 3.87
CA ILE A 91 9.86 -5.11 3.14
C ILE A 91 9.72 -4.87 1.64
N TYR A 92 8.49 -4.75 1.14
CA TYR A 92 8.24 -4.51 -0.28
C TYR A 92 8.97 -3.26 -0.80
N LEU A 93 8.86 -2.15 -0.07
CA LEU A 93 9.48 -0.89 -0.46
C LEU A 93 11.01 -0.95 -0.39
N SER A 94 11.56 -1.57 0.65
CA SER A 94 13.01 -1.72 0.80
C SER A 94 13.63 -2.53 -0.33
N ILE A 95 12.98 -3.63 -0.72
CA ILE A 95 13.43 -4.48 -1.83
C ILE A 95 13.31 -3.70 -3.14
N TYR A 96 12.15 -3.10 -3.41
CA TYR A 96 11.93 -2.35 -4.64
C TYR A 96 12.95 -1.22 -4.80
N LEU A 97 13.15 -0.41 -3.75
CA LEU A 97 14.06 0.72 -3.79
C LEU A 97 15.53 0.28 -3.88
N SER A 98 15.93 -0.77 -3.16
CA SER A 98 17.31 -1.27 -3.21
C SER A 98 17.69 -1.77 -4.61
N ILE A 99 16.79 -2.52 -5.26
CA ILE A 99 16.99 -3.01 -6.61
C ILE A 99 17.03 -1.83 -7.60
N TYR A 100 16.04 -0.94 -7.54
CA TYR A 100 15.96 0.21 -8.43
C TYR A 100 17.19 1.11 -8.31
N CYS A 101 17.59 1.45 -7.09
CA CYS A 101 18.75 2.29 -6.82
C CYS A 101 20.05 1.61 -7.24
N SER A 102 20.21 0.30 -6.97
CA SER A 102 21.40 -0.45 -7.37
C SER A 102 21.57 -0.47 -8.90
N ILE A 103 20.49 -0.75 -9.63
CA ILE A 103 20.52 -0.79 -11.09
C ILE A 103 20.83 0.61 -11.65
N TYR A 104 20.08 1.63 -11.20
CA TYR A 104 20.26 2.99 -11.67
C TYR A 104 21.67 3.51 -11.39
N CYS A 105 22.15 3.35 -10.16
CA CYS A 105 23.49 3.78 -9.75
C CYS A 105 24.58 3.04 -10.53
N SER A 106 24.45 1.72 -10.72
CA SER A 106 25.39 0.92 -11.50
C SER A 106 25.47 1.40 -12.95
N ILE A 107 24.33 1.64 -13.59
CA ILE A 107 24.28 2.12 -14.98
C ILE A 107 24.90 3.51 -15.08
N CYS A 108 24.46 4.47 -14.25
CA CYS A 108 25.00 5.82 -14.27
C CYS A 108 26.51 5.85 -14.01
N ARG A 109 26.98 5.10 -13.01
CA ARG A 109 28.41 4.99 -12.69
C ARG A 109 29.19 4.36 -13.82
N SER A 110 28.68 3.29 -14.44
CA SER A 110 29.33 2.62 -15.57
C SER A 110 29.46 3.56 -16.76
N ILE A 111 28.42 4.33 -17.09
CA ILE A 111 28.45 5.29 -18.19
C ILE A 111 29.49 6.37 -17.90
N VAL A 112 29.46 6.99 -16.72
CA VAL A 112 30.42 8.04 -16.36
C VAL A 112 31.86 7.52 -16.39
N LEU A 113 32.12 6.33 -15.82
CA LEU A 113 33.43 5.68 -15.88
C LEU A 113 33.89 5.41 -17.30
N LEU A 114 33.00 4.94 -18.17
CA LEU A 114 33.35 4.68 -19.56
C LEU A 114 33.84 5.95 -20.26
N PHE A 115 33.09 7.05 -20.12
CA PHE A 115 33.48 8.33 -20.73
C PHE A 115 34.77 8.91 -20.14
N TYR A 116 34.90 8.94 -18.81
CA TYR A 116 36.09 9.47 -18.14
C TYR A 116 37.33 8.60 -18.35
N HIS A 117 37.22 7.29 -18.16
CA HIS A 117 38.37 6.40 -18.25
C HIS A 117 38.74 6.12 -19.71
N SER A 118 37.79 5.71 -20.54
CA SER A 118 38.12 5.32 -21.90
C SER A 118 38.42 6.51 -22.80
N GLY A 119 37.71 7.63 -22.64
CA GLY A 119 37.89 8.81 -23.48
C GLY A 119 39.04 9.67 -22.98
N TYR A 120 38.84 10.28 -21.82
CA TYR A 120 39.77 11.28 -21.31
C TYR A 120 41.16 10.69 -20.98
N HIS A 121 41.21 9.58 -20.23
CA HIS A 121 42.50 8.99 -19.85
C HIS A 121 43.25 8.39 -21.05
N SER A 122 42.57 7.71 -21.98
CA SER A 122 43.22 7.14 -23.17
C SER A 122 43.85 8.20 -24.07
N ILE A 123 43.10 9.27 -24.36
CA ILE A 123 43.59 10.37 -25.20
C ILE A 123 44.74 11.09 -24.50
N TYR A 124 44.56 11.44 -23.21
CA TYR A 124 45.59 12.12 -22.44
C TYR A 124 46.89 11.30 -22.36
N ARG A 125 46.78 10.00 -22.06
CA ARG A 125 47.93 9.09 -21.98
C ARG A 125 48.64 8.93 -23.31
N THR A 126 47.88 8.75 -24.40
CA THR A 126 48.45 8.60 -25.75
C THR A 126 49.17 9.88 -26.17
N PHE A 127 48.55 11.04 -25.98
CA PHE A 127 49.17 12.32 -26.30
C PHE A 127 50.43 12.56 -25.46
N TYR A 128 50.35 12.32 -24.15
CA TYR A 128 51.49 12.49 -23.25
C TYR A 128 52.67 11.60 -23.63
N ILE A 129 52.44 10.31 -23.87
CA ILE A 129 53.50 9.36 -24.25
C ILE A 129 54.08 9.74 -25.62
N SER A 130 53.23 10.01 -26.62
CA SER A 130 53.69 10.37 -27.96
C SER A 130 54.53 11.65 -27.94
N PHE A 131 54.11 12.67 -27.20
CA PHE A 131 54.86 13.91 -27.06
C PHE A 131 56.20 13.70 -26.35
N TYR A 132 56.20 12.95 -25.24
CA TYR A 132 57.41 12.62 -24.50
C TYR A 132 58.43 11.87 -25.36
N MET A 133 57.97 10.83 -26.09
CA MET A 133 58.83 10.05 -26.97
C MET A 133 59.32 10.86 -28.17
N ALA A 134 58.48 11.74 -28.74
CA ALA A 134 58.89 12.62 -29.84
C ALA A 134 60.00 13.58 -29.41
N ILE A 135 59.90 14.17 -28.22
CA ILE A 135 60.96 15.03 -27.67
C ILE A 135 62.24 14.22 -27.44
N LEU A 136 62.13 13.08 -26.75
CA LEU A 136 63.28 12.23 -26.45
C LEU A 136 64.01 11.83 -27.74
N LEU A 137 63.27 11.36 -28.74
CA LEU A 137 63.82 10.95 -30.02
C LEU A 137 64.44 12.13 -30.78
N SER A 138 63.76 13.27 -30.82
CA SER A 138 64.25 14.49 -31.47
C SER A 138 65.59 14.94 -30.87
N VAL A 139 65.69 14.94 -29.54
CA VAL A 139 66.90 15.32 -28.83
C VAL A 139 68.03 14.33 -29.10
N VAL A 140 67.78 13.03 -28.97
CA VAL A 140 68.80 11.99 -29.23
C VAL A 140 69.29 12.04 -30.68
N LEU A 141 68.38 12.19 -31.64
CA LEU A 141 68.72 12.27 -33.05
C LEU A 141 69.50 13.54 -33.38
N SER A 142 69.14 14.67 -32.76
CA SER A 142 69.87 15.94 -32.89
C SER A 142 71.31 15.78 -32.38
N PHE A 143 71.51 15.20 -31.21
CA PHE A 143 72.86 14.93 -30.69
C PHE A 143 73.65 13.98 -31.58
N HIS A 144 73.01 12.93 -32.10
CA HIS A 144 73.67 12.01 -33.02
C HIS A 144 74.13 12.70 -34.30
N LEU A 145 73.27 13.53 -34.92
CA LEU A 145 73.62 14.31 -36.11
C LEU A 145 74.76 15.30 -35.82
N LEU A 146 74.70 16.00 -34.69
CA LEU A 146 75.75 16.93 -34.27
C LEU A 146 77.10 16.21 -34.11
N PHE A 147 77.11 15.05 -33.47
CA PHE A 147 78.32 14.25 -33.29
C PHE A 147 78.86 13.74 -34.63
N TYR A 148 77.99 13.21 -35.49
CA TYR A 148 78.38 12.76 -36.82
C TYR A 148 79.00 13.90 -37.64
N HIS A 149 78.32 15.06 -37.73
CA HIS A 149 78.84 16.22 -38.44
C HIS A 149 80.20 16.70 -37.87
N PHE A 150 80.34 16.71 -36.54
CA PHE A 150 81.60 17.07 -35.87
C PHE A 150 82.75 16.15 -36.30
N ILE A 151 82.56 14.84 -36.26
CA ILE A 151 83.60 13.87 -36.66
C ILE A 151 83.94 14.00 -38.15
N TYR A 152 82.95 14.15 -39.03
CA TYR A 152 83.20 14.31 -40.46
C TYR A 152 83.98 15.59 -40.75
N HIS A 153 83.59 16.73 -40.16
CA HIS A 153 84.32 17.99 -40.32
C HIS A 153 85.78 17.87 -39.87
N GLU A 154 86.02 17.20 -38.73
CA GLU A 154 87.38 17.01 -38.20
C GLU A 154 88.26 16.17 -39.13
N ILE A 155 87.71 15.07 -39.66
CA ILE A 155 88.42 14.21 -40.63
C ILE A 155 88.76 14.98 -41.91
N TYR A 156 87.81 15.75 -42.45
CA TYR A 156 88.06 16.55 -43.66
C TYR A 156 89.10 17.64 -43.44
N HIS A 157 89.07 18.33 -42.29
CA HIS A 157 90.08 19.33 -41.94
C HIS A 157 91.48 18.72 -41.80
N LEU A 158 91.61 17.51 -41.24
CA LEU A 158 92.89 16.78 -41.14
C LEU A 158 93.43 16.27 -42.48
N THR A 159 92.56 16.15 -43.50
CA THR A 159 92.93 15.61 -44.82
C THR A 159 93.24 16.71 -45.85
N SER A 160 92.88 17.96 -45.55
CA SER A 160 93.20 19.17 -46.34
C SER A 160 94.60 19.69 -46.05
#